data_AF-A0A2V9BW51-F1
#
_entry.id   AF-A0A2V9BW51-F1
#
_cell.length_a   1.000
_cell.length_b   1.000
_cell.length_c   1.000
_cell.angle_alpha   90.00
_cell.angle_beta   90.00
_cell.angle_gamma   90.00
#
_symmetry.space_group_name_H-M   'P 1'
#
loop_
_entity.id
_entity.type
_entity.pdbx_description
1 polymer ?
#
loop_
_entity_poly.entity_id
_entity_poly.type
_entity_poly.pdbx_seq_one_letter_code
_entity_poly.pdbx_strand_id
1 'polypeptide(L)'
;MEVRKDREALFFRSVPKTEAHATRTANHSFEYNIDLSRGAQDVNVPELGCVFRLRVIDWPSKGEEDNKREMVLDRERLRSPLVLRNWRPGDRLRPSGHQNAHKLKRLWNEKHVSRWEREGWPVLTSDGVLVWARGFPVAADFAADEKTRTGIVIAEEKI
;
A
#
# COMPACT_ATOMS: atom_id res chain seq x y z
N MET A 1 12.40 -7.01 51.51
CA MET A 1 11.77 -5.96 50.68
C MET A 1 12.89 -5.23 49.98
N GLU A 2 13.11 -5.51 48.70
CA GLU A 2 14.13 -4.83 47.91
C GLU A 2 13.54 -4.50 46.55
N VAL A 3 13.56 -3.21 46.25
CA VAL A 3 13.21 -2.62 44.96
C VAL A 3 14.40 -2.83 44.04
N ARG A 4 14.18 -3.42 42.86
CA ARG A 4 15.10 -3.27 41.73
C ARG A 4 14.32 -2.94 40.45
N LYS A 5 14.52 -1.71 40.01
CA LYS A 5 14.25 -1.19 38.66
C LYS A 5 15.35 -1.73 37.74
N ASP A 6 15.02 -2.23 36.56
CA ASP A 6 15.90 -2.05 35.41
C ASP A 6 15.15 -1.99 34.09
N ARG A 7 15.74 -1.24 33.16
CA ARG A 7 15.25 -0.78 31.86
C ARG A 7 15.90 -1.65 30.81
N GLU A 8 15.14 -2.39 30.01
CA GLU A 8 15.65 -2.84 28.72
C GLU A 8 14.60 -2.66 27.63
N ALA A 9 14.88 -1.68 26.77
CA ALA A 9 14.22 -1.49 25.49
C ALA A 9 14.64 -2.64 24.57
N LEU A 10 13.73 -3.56 24.31
CA LEU A 10 13.94 -4.67 23.38
C LEU A 10 13.72 -4.18 21.95
N PHE A 11 14.82 -3.97 21.24
CA PHE A 11 14.85 -3.85 19.78
C PHE A 11 14.55 -5.22 19.15
N PHE A 12 13.34 -5.41 18.64
CA PHE A 12 13.02 -6.62 17.86
C PHE A 12 13.43 -6.45 16.39
N ARG A 13 14.59 -7.01 16.05
CA ARG A 13 14.90 -7.46 14.68
C ARG A 13 14.15 -8.77 14.46
N SER A 14 12.98 -8.77 13.79
CA SER A 14 12.29 -10.01 13.46
C SER A 14 12.87 -10.63 12.18
N VAL A 15 13.52 -11.78 12.32
CA VAL A 15 13.75 -12.73 11.23
C VAL A 15 12.54 -13.67 11.21
N PRO A 16 11.86 -13.92 10.07
CA PRO A 16 10.71 -14.81 10.07
C PRO A 16 11.15 -16.27 10.22
N LYS A 17 10.64 -16.93 11.25
CA LYS A 17 10.80 -18.36 11.54
C LYS A 17 9.57 -19.11 11.03
N THR A 18 9.79 -20.05 10.11
CA THR A 18 8.83 -21.07 9.68
C THR A 18 8.59 -22.06 10.83
N GLU A 19 7.31 -22.36 11.16
CA GLU A 19 6.76 -23.71 11.46
C GLU A 19 5.32 -23.64 11.98
N ALA A 20 4.56 -24.70 11.69
CA ALA A 20 3.10 -24.77 11.66
C ALA A 20 2.40 -25.11 13.01
N HIS A 21 1.09 -24.82 13.00
CA HIS A 21 0.02 -25.17 13.96
C HIS A 21 -0.14 -24.33 15.24
N ALA A 22 -0.93 -23.24 15.15
CA ALA A 22 -1.73 -22.74 16.29
C ALA A 22 -2.88 -21.81 15.83
N THR A 23 -4.11 -22.14 16.23
CA THR A 23 -5.22 -21.22 16.57
C THR A 23 -5.67 -20.11 15.59
N ARG A 24 -6.90 -20.27 15.09
CA ARG A 24 -7.82 -19.19 14.66
C ARG A 24 -7.92 -18.13 15.75
N THR A 25 -7.07 -17.10 15.71
CA THR A 25 -7.28 -15.67 16.05
C THR A 25 -5.89 -15.02 15.95
N ALA A 26 -5.43 -14.69 14.74
CA ALA A 26 -4.15 -14.02 14.55
C ALA A 26 -4.39 -12.72 13.77
N ASN A 27 -3.94 -11.59 14.31
CA ASN A 27 -4.00 -10.28 13.68
C ASN A 27 -3.55 -10.37 12.21
N HIS A 28 -4.45 -10.19 11.26
CA HIS A 28 -4.19 -10.12 9.82
C HIS A 28 -3.45 -8.82 9.41
N SER A 29 -2.71 -8.21 10.33
CA SER A 29 -1.99 -6.96 10.11
C SER A 29 -0.62 -7.23 9.50
N PHE A 30 -0.35 -6.63 8.35
CA PHE A 30 0.92 -6.59 7.65
C PHE A 30 1.31 -5.14 7.35
N GLU A 31 2.62 -4.91 7.27
CA GLU A 31 3.23 -3.64 6.89
C GLU A 31 4.60 -3.92 6.27
N TYR A 32 4.80 -3.52 5.02
CA TYR A 32 6.02 -3.74 4.26
C TYR A 32 6.57 -2.41 3.74
N ASN A 33 7.84 -2.15 4.04
CA ASN A 33 8.55 -1.01 3.45
C ASN A 33 8.95 -1.31 2.01
N ILE A 34 8.69 -0.35 1.14
CA ILE A 34 9.01 -0.44 -0.28
C ILE A 34 10.15 0.53 -0.58
N ASP A 35 11.20 -0.02 -1.19
CA ASP A 35 12.34 0.69 -1.72
C ASP A 35 12.36 0.57 -3.26
N LEU A 36 11.79 1.59 -3.91
CA LEU A 36 11.81 1.71 -5.38
C LEU A 36 13.08 2.38 -5.92
N SER A 37 14.10 2.62 -5.09
CA SER A 37 15.41 3.11 -5.59
C SER A 37 16.10 2.07 -6.49
N ARG A 38 15.77 0.80 -6.30
CA ARG A 38 16.30 -0.34 -7.06
C ARG A 38 15.50 -0.66 -8.35
N GLY A 39 14.51 0.16 -8.68
CA GLY A 39 13.70 0.06 -9.90
C GLY A 39 12.43 -0.78 -9.75
N ALA A 40 12.53 -2.02 -9.29
CA ALA A 40 11.39 -2.92 -9.18
C ALA A 40 11.40 -3.63 -7.83
N GLN A 41 10.21 -3.85 -7.26
CA GLN A 41 10.08 -4.60 -6.01
C GLN A 41 8.87 -5.52 -6.03
N ASP A 42 9.09 -6.75 -5.56
CA ASP A 42 8.05 -7.73 -5.32
C ASP A 42 7.83 -7.84 -3.82
N VAL A 43 6.58 -7.65 -3.40
CA VAL A 43 6.17 -7.72 -2.00
C VAL A 43 5.22 -8.91 -1.86
N ASN A 44 5.72 -10.00 -1.28
CA ASN A 44 4.90 -11.14 -0.94
C ASN A 44 4.07 -10.82 0.31
N VAL A 45 2.75 -10.92 0.19
CA VAL A 45 1.78 -10.72 1.27
C VAL A 45 1.05 -12.04 1.51
N PRO A 46 1.65 -12.97 2.27
CA PRO A 46 1.06 -14.30 2.52
C PRO A 46 -0.31 -14.21 3.21
N GLU A 47 -0.57 -13.16 3.98
CA GLU A 47 -1.85 -12.87 4.63
C GLU A 47 -2.99 -12.69 3.62
N LEU A 48 -2.66 -12.32 2.38
CA LEU A 48 -3.60 -12.15 1.27
C LEU A 48 -3.44 -13.21 0.17
N GLY A 49 -2.47 -14.11 0.28
CA GLY A 49 -2.17 -15.11 -0.75
C GLY A 49 -1.79 -14.49 -2.10
N CYS A 50 -1.11 -13.34 -2.10
CA CYS A 50 -0.75 -12.63 -3.32
C CYS A 50 0.64 -11.95 -3.23
N VAL A 51 1.22 -11.66 -4.38
CA VAL A 51 2.39 -10.80 -4.53
C VAL A 51 1.97 -9.48 -5.18
N PHE A 52 2.42 -8.37 -4.60
CA PHE A 52 2.37 -7.07 -5.25
C PHE A 52 3.69 -6.82 -5.98
N ARG A 53 3.61 -6.65 -7.29
CA ARG A 53 4.75 -6.28 -8.13
C ARG A 53 4.67 -4.80 -8.41
N LEU A 54 5.59 -4.04 -7.82
CA LEU A 54 5.78 -2.63 -8.11
C LEU A 54 6.88 -2.52 -9.16
N ARG A 55 6.55 -1.86 -10.28
CA ARG A 55 7.44 -1.73 -11.43
C ARG A 55 7.57 -0.27 -11.80
N VAL A 56 8.81 0.21 -11.88
CA VAL A 56 9.11 1.51 -12.47
C VAL A 56 9.11 1.37 -13.99
N ILE A 57 8.40 2.27 -14.66
CA ILE A 57 8.27 2.34 -16.11
C ILE A 57 8.61 3.74 -16.60
N ASP A 58 9.06 3.86 -17.86
CA ASP A 58 9.09 5.14 -18.56
C ASP A 58 7.67 5.59 -18.87
N TRP A 59 7.37 6.86 -18.62
CA TRP A 59 6.05 7.46 -18.85
C TRP A 59 6.18 8.73 -19.70
N PRO A 60 5.27 8.98 -20.67
CA PRO A 60 4.20 8.08 -21.10
C PRO A 60 4.74 6.89 -21.91
N SER A 61 4.23 5.69 -21.65
CA SER A 61 4.50 4.52 -22.48
C SER A 61 3.85 4.71 -23.86
N LYS A 62 4.58 4.42 -24.94
CA LYS A 62 4.08 4.63 -26.32
C LYS A 62 2.73 3.95 -26.52
N GLY A 63 1.71 4.73 -26.87
CA GLY A 63 0.36 4.23 -27.16
C GLY A 63 -0.57 4.11 -25.94
N GLU A 64 -0.20 4.64 -24.78
CA GLU A 64 -1.11 4.68 -23.64
C GLU A 64 -2.10 5.84 -23.75
N GLU A 65 -3.38 5.48 -23.83
CA GLU A 65 -4.50 6.40 -23.77
C GLU A 65 -4.56 7.09 -22.39
N ASP A 66 -5.14 8.29 -22.34
CA ASP A 66 -5.36 9.09 -21.12
C ASP A 66 -5.99 8.27 -19.97
N ASN A 67 -6.75 7.22 -20.32
CA ASN A 67 -7.50 6.36 -19.41
C ASN A 67 -6.64 5.58 -18.39
N LYS A 68 -5.33 5.41 -18.61
CA LYS A 68 -4.44 4.69 -17.67
C LYS A 68 -3.72 5.59 -16.66
N ARG A 69 -3.79 6.92 -16.81
CA ARG A 69 -3.15 7.87 -15.88
C ARG A 69 -3.56 7.63 -14.44
N GLU A 70 -4.83 7.28 -14.23
CA GLU A 70 -5.41 6.99 -12.92
C GLU A 70 -4.93 5.66 -12.30
N MET A 71 -4.12 4.88 -13.01
CA MET A 71 -3.54 3.62 -12.53
C MET A 71 -2.02 3.70 -12.33
N VAL A 72 -1.39 4.81 -12.73
CA VAL A 72 0.06 5.00 -12.68
C VAL A 72 0.42 6.07 -11.66
N LEU A 73 1.30 5.71 -10.72
CA LEU A 73 1.84 6.64 -9.74
C LEU A 73 3.00 7.43 -10.34
N ASP A 74 3.02 8.75 -10.14
CA ASP A 74 4.16 9.59 -10.47
C ASP A 74 5.30 9.35 -9.48
N ARG A 75 6.43 8.83 -9.97
CA ARG A 75 7.61 8.50 -9.16
C ARG A 75 8.20 9.71 -8.44
N GLU A 76 8.13 10.90 -9.03
CA GLU A 76 8.73 12.13 -8.50
C GLU A 76 7.87 12.77 -7.40
N ARG A 77 6.56 12.48 -7.39
CA ARG A 77 5.64 12.94 -6.35
C ARG A 77 5.65 12.06 -5.10
N LEU A 78 6.14 10.83 -5.23
CA LEU A 78 6.31 9.94 -4.09
C LEU A 78 7.43 10.41 -3.16
N ARG A 79 7.23 10.11 -1.87
CA ARG A 79 8.10 10.43 -0.75
C ARG A 79 8.31 9.17 0.09
N SER A 80 9.55 8.93 0.48
CA SER A 80 9.88 7.85 1.40
C SER A 80 9.46 8.25 2.83
N PRO A 81 9.04 7.29 3.68
CA PRO A 81 8.93 5.86 3.38
C PRO A 81 7.69 5.52 2.53
N LEU A 82 7.87 4.60 1.57
CA LEU A 82 6.76 3.94 0.89
C LEU A 82 6.39 2.70 1.69
N VAL A 83 5.12 2.54 2.04
CA VAL A 83 4.68 1.46 2.92
C VAL A 83 3.39 0.83 2.40
N LEU A 84 3.45 -0.47 2.10
CA LEU A 84 2.29 -1.30 1.79
C LEU A 84 1.78 -1.96 3.07
N ARG A 85 0.55 -1.66 3.47
CA ARG A 85 -0.02 -2.14 4.74
C ARG A 85 -1.51 -2.41 4.64
N ASN A 86 -2.10 -2.97 5.69
CA ASN A 86 -3.55 -2.91 5.85
C ASN A 86 -4.03 -1.46 5.96
N TRP A 87 -5.24 -1.24 5.47
CA TRP A 87 -5.98 -0.04 5.77
C TRP A 87 -6.18 0.17 7.27
N ARG A 88 -6.17 1.44 7.69
CA ARG A 88 -6.42 1.87 9.06
C ARG A 88 -7.60 2.85 9.11
N PRO A 89 -8.42 2.81 10.18
CA PRO A 89 -9.46 3.82 10.40
C PRO A 89 -8.88 5.23 10.32
N GLY A 90 -9.42 6.04 9.40
CA GLY A 90 -8.94 7.39 9.17
C GLY A 90 -8.26 7.58 7.82
N ASP A 91 -7.79 6.51 7.14
CA ASP A 91 -7.18 6.67 5.82
C ASP A 91 -8.18 7.30 4.84
N ARG A 92 -7.66 8.22 4.03
CA ARG A 92 -8.44 8.99 3.06
C ARG A 92 -7.76 8.91 1.72
N LEU A 93 -8.55 8.66 0.68
CA LEU A 93 -8.09 8.67 -0.71
C LEU A 93 -8.80 9.83 -1.40
N ARG A 94 -8.07 10.57 -2.24
CA ARG A 94 -8.67 11.55 -3.16
C ARG A 94 -8.62 10.97 -4.57
N PRO A 95 -9.71 10.37 -5.07
CA PRO A 95 -9.76 9.93 -6.47
C PRO A 95 -9.62 11.11 -7.41
N SER A 96 -9.18 10.84 -8.63
CA SER A 96 -9.24 11.80 -9.73
C SER A 96 -10.68 12.30 -9.96
N GLY A 97 -10.81 13.54 -10.42
CA GLY A 97 -12.10 14.24 -10.58
C GLY A 97 -12.78 14.71 -9.27
N HIS A 98 -12.27 14.36 -8.09
CA HIS A 98 -12.84 14.78 -6.81
C HIS A 98 -12.06 15.95 -6.18
N GLN A 99 -12.79 16.96 -5.72
CA GLN A 99 -12.22 18.14 -5.06
C GLN A 99 -11.62 17.80 -3.68
N ASN A 100 -12.16 16.79 -2.97
CA ASN A 100 -11.80 16.50 -1.59
C ASN A 100 -11.41 15.03 -1.37
N ALA A 101 -10.55 14.77 -0.38
CA ALA A 101 -10.20 13.42 0.03
C ALA A 101 -11.35 12.75 0.81
N HIS A 102 -11.79 11.59 0.33
CA HIS A 102 -12.84 10.79 0.93
C HIS A 102 -12.27 9.72 1.86
N LYS A 103 -12.93 9.48 2.99
CA LYS A 103 -12.57 8.34 3.86
C LYS A 103 -12.70 7.05 3.06
N LEU A 104 -11.70 6.18 3.10
CA LEU A 104 -11.73 4.93 2.33
C LEU A 104 -12.94 4.04 2.72
N LYS A 105 -13.33 4.08 4.00
CA LYS A 105 -14.58 3.47 4.50
C LYS A 105 -15.82 3.91 3.71
N ARG A 106 -15.93 5.19 3.33
CA ARG A 106 -17.06 5.70 2.55
C ARG A 106 -17.02 5.14 1.12
N LEU A 107 -15.85 5.17 0.48
CA LEU A 107 -15.67 4.65 -0.87
C LEU A 107 -16.01 3.15 -0.96
N TRP A 108 -15.67 2.36 0.06
CA TRP A 108 -16.07 0.95 0.13
C TRP A 108 -17.55 0.72 0.40
N ASN A 109 -18.18 1.59 1.19
CA ASN A 109 -19.62 1.50 1.38
C ASN A 109 -20.35 1.72 0.05
N GLU A 110 -19.90 2.67 -0.77
CA GLU A 110 -20.44 2.93 -2.11
C GLU A 110 -20.23 1.73 -3.05
N LYS A 111 -19.11 1.00 -2.90
CA LYS A 111 -18.83 -0.24 -3.64
C LYS A 111 -19.40 -1.52 -3.01
N HIS A 112 -20.20 -1.42 -1.93
CA HIS A 112 -20.76 -2.56 -1.19
C HIS A 112 -19.73 -3.61 -0.71
N VAL A 113 -18.47 -3.22 -0.50
CA VAL A 113 -17.43 -4.12 0.02
C VAL A 113 -17.74 -4.47 1.46
N SER A 114 -17.82 -5.74 1.81
CA SER A 114 -18.18 -6.18 3.16
C SER A 114 -17.10 -5.88 4.20
N ARG A 115 -17.41 -6.05 5.48
CA ARG A 115 -16.44 -5.81 6.57
C ARG A 115 -15.28 -6.81 6.57
N TRP A 116 -15.55 -8.08 6.27
CA TRP A 116 -14.55 -9.15 6.28
C TRP A 116 -13.54 -8.97 5.14
N GLU A 117 -13.96 -8.47 3.99
CA GLU A 117 -13.05 -8.10 2.90
C GLU A 117 -12.10 -6.97 3.33
N ARG A 118 -12.57 -6.02 4.15
CA ARG A 118 -11.80 -4.83 4.55
C ARG A 118 -10.67 -5.13 5.54
N GLU A 119 -10.76 -6.21 6.32
CA GLU A 119 -9.84 -6.50 7.43
C GLU A 119 -8.40 -6.76 6.95
N GLY A 120 -8.24 -7.21 5.71
CA GLY A 120 -6.96 -7.40 5.03
C GLY A 120 -6.63 -6.35 3.97
N TRP A 121 -7.47 -5.31 3.78
CA TRP A 121 -7.43 -4.57 2.52
C TRP A 121 -6.10 -3.80 2.35
N PRO A 122 -5.33 -4.08 1.28
CA PRO A 122 -4.01 -3.51 1.09
C PRO A 122 -4.12 -2.07 0.60
N VAL A 123 -3.28 -1.23 1.18
CA VAL A 123 -3.10 0.15 0.80
C VAL A 123 -1.63 0.50 0.72
N LEU A 124 -1.28 1.39 -0.20
CA LEU A 124 0.04 1.96 -0.31
C LEU A 124 0.03 3.38 0.23
N THR A 125 1.02 3.70 1.06
CA THR A 125 1.25 5.04 1.58
C THR A 125 2.63 5.55 1.20
N SER A 126 2.73 6.86 1.07
CA SER A 126 3.94 7.62 0.79
C SER A 126 4.08 8.68 1.87
N ASP A 127 5.10 8.57 2.71
CA ASP A 127 5.29 9.43 3.88
C ASP A 127 4.01 9.54 4.74
N GLY A 128 3.35 8.39 4.95
CA GLY A 128 2.09 8.30 5.69
C GLY A 128 0.83 8.76 4.95
N VAL A 129 0.96 9.37 3.76
CA VAL A 129 -0.18 9.78 2.92
C VAL A 129 -0.63 8.62 2.04
N LEU A 130 -1.93 8.35 1.97
CA LEU A 130 -2.50 7.28 1.15
C LEU A 130 -2.40 7.62 -0.34
N VAL A 131 -1.66 6.81 -1.11
CA VAL A 131 -1.45 7.03 -2.56
C VAL A 131 -2.18 6.03 -3.43
N TRP A 132 -2.50 4.86 -2.90
CA TRP A 132 -3.24 3.82 -3.62
C TRP A 132 -3.96 2.88 -2.64
N ALA A 133 -5.08 2.33 -3.09
CA ALA A 133 -5.79 1.26 -2.40
C ALA A 133 -6.28 0.26 -3.44
N ARG A 134 -6.23 -1.04 -3.13
CA ARG A 134 -6.75 -2.08 -4.03
C ARG A 134 -8.18 -1.76 -4.47
N GLY A 135 -8.47 -1.95 -5.75
CA GLY A 135 -9.79 -1.69 -6.34
C GLY A 135 -10.14 -0.20 -6.51
N PHE A 136 -9.19 0.71 -6.33
CA PHE A 136 -9.34 2.14 -6.60
C PHE A 136 -8.22 2.66 -7.50
N PRO A 137 -8.48 3.76 -8.25
CA PRO A 137 -7.41 4.50 -8.90
C PRO A 137 -6.43 5.07 -7.88
N VAL A 138 -5.25 5.43 -8.34
CA VAL A 138 -4.25 6.15 -7.56
C VAL A 138 -4.83 7.49 -7.08
N ALA A 139 -4.34 7.97 -5.95
CA ALA A 139 -4.72 9.28 -5.45
C ALA A 139 -4.35 10.35 -6.48
N ALA A 140 -5.26 11.29 -6.75
CA ALA A 140 -5.10 12.32 -7.78
C ALA A 140 -3.82 13.16 -7.62
N ASP A 141 -3.41 13.42 -6.38
CA ASP A 141 -2.16 14.13 -6.08
C ASP A 141 -0.92 13.37 -6.56
N PHE A 142 -1.00 12.05 -6.68
CA PHE A 142 0.09 11.15 -7.00
C PHE A 142 -0.09 10.46 -8.37
N ALA A 143 -1.16 10.77 -9.10
CA ALA A 143 -1.38 10.25 -10.45
C ALA A 143 -0.34 10.84 -11.42
N ALA A 144 0.08 10.03 -12.38
CA ALA A 144 0.92 10.49 -13.48
C ALA A 144 0.18 11.53 -14.34
N ASP A 145 0.92 12.54 -14.81
CA ASP A 145 0.46 13.57 -15.72
C ASP A 145 1.37 13.69 -16.95
N GLU A 146 1.20 14.77 -17.72
CA GLU A 146 2.00 15.05 -18.92
C GLU A 146 3.47 15.40 -18.63
N LYS A 147 3.79 15.75 -17.38
CA LYS A 147 5.15 16.11 -16.94
C LYS A 147 5.88 14.92 -16.35
N THR A 148 5.15 13.90 -15.87
CA THR A 148 5.71 12.67 -15.34
C THR A 148 6.58 11.99 -16.40
N ARG A 149 7.84 11.69 -16.05
CA ARG A 149 8.77 10.94 -16.92
C ARG A 149 8.90 9.47 -16.50
N THR A 150 8.63 9.20 -15.24
CA THR A 150 8.81 7.89 -14.63
C THR A 150 7.58 7.55 -13.81
N GLY A 151 6.88 6.50 -14.24
CA GLY A 151 5.68 5.99 -13.59
C GLY A 151 5.99 4.77 -12.72
N ILE A 152 5.12 4.49 -11.77
CA ILE A 152 5.08 3.22 -11.05
C ILE A 152 3.74 2.56 -11.27
N VAL A 153 3.78 1.31 -11.71
CA VAL A 153 2.62 0.43 -11.84
C VAL A 153 2.63 -0.57 -10.70
N ILE A 154 1.45 -0.79 -10.12
CA ILE A 154 1.23 -1.81 -9.09
C ILE A 154 0.40 -2.92 -9.73
N ALA A 155 0.98 -4.11 -9.83
CA ALA A 155 0.27 -5.31 -10.25
C ALA A 155 0.10 -6.26 -9.07
N GLU A 156 -1.04 -6.94 -9.02
CA GLU A 156 -1.36 -7.95 -8.03
C GLU A 156 -1.46 -9.32 -8.70
N GLU A 157 -0.74 -10.32 -8.18
CA GLU A 157 -0.75 -11.69 -8.68
C GLU A 157 -1.03 -12.67 -7.54
N LYS A 158 -1.97 -13.59 -7.72
CA LYS A 158 -2.27 -14.63 -6.73
C LYS A 158 -1.17 -15.69 -6.72
N ILE A 159 -0.85 -16.20 -5.54
CA ILE A 159 0.11 -17.30 -5.31
C ILE A 159 -0.65 -18.62 -5.20
#